data_AF-A0A929HNP9-F1
#
_entry.id   AF-A0A929HNP9-F1
#
_cell.length_a   1.000
_cell.length_b   1.000
_cell.length_c   1.000
_cell.angle_alpha   90.00
_cell.angle_beta   90.00
_cell.angle_gamma   90.00
#
_symmetry.space_group_name_H-M   'P 1'
#
loop_
_entity.id
_entity.type
_entity.pdbx_description
1 polymer ?
#
loop_
_entity_poly.entity_id
_entity_poly.type
_entity_poly.pdbx_seq_one_letter_code
_entity_poly.pdbx_strand_id
1 'polypeptide(L)'
;PDNSLYVSVGSSCNVCIESDTRRAAVLRFSLEGDGPGESGMLYARGLRNTVGLAFHPDTGELWGVDNGRDMLGDDLPPEELNRITLNNDYGWPHCYGNKVIDPDYGSKMRCARTTAPMVEMQAHSAPLGIAFGAGLDLPNQPGFDFSSMLFVAFHGSWNRSVKTGYKLVGIPFEDGTPVGPPVDIISGWLTERGRVWGRPVAPVVGPDGALYLTDDYAGTVYRISRDNGE
;
A
#
# COMPACT_ATOMS: atom_id res chain seq x y z
N PRO A 1 13.30 12.21 -1.23
CA PRO A 1 14.67 11.97 -1.77
C PRO A 1 15.16 13.07 -2.74
N ASP A 2 14.24 13.86 -3.32
CA ASP A 2 14.48 14.74 -4.47
C ASP A 2 13.89 16.16 -4.28
N ASN A 3 13.87 16.65 -3.05
CA ASN A 3 13.27 17.94 -2.65
C ASN A 3 11.84 18.15 -3.20
N SER A 4 11.06 17.07 -3.24
CA SER A 4 9.69 17.07 -3.76
C SER A 4 8.73 16.38 -2.80
N LEU A 5 7.47 16.81 -2.82
CA LEU A 5 6.35 16.19 -2.13
C LEU A 5 5.55 15.33 -3.11
N TYR A 6 5.24 14.10 -2.71
CA TYR A 6 4.41 13.18 -3.47
C TYR A 6 3.05 13.03 -2.78
N VAL A 7 1.99 13.21 -3.55
CA VAL A 7 0.62 13.23 -3.04
C VAL A 7 -0.19 12.21 -3.80
N SER A 8 -0.70 11.21 -3.08
CA SER A 8 -1.71 10.30 -3.64
C SER A 8 -3.08 10.98 -3.67
N VAL A 9 -3.79 10.81 -4.77
CA VAL A 9 -5.14 11.32 -4.94
C VAL A 9 -6.02 10.17 -5.45
N GLY A 10 -6.85 9.62 -4.56
CA GLY A 10 -7.76 8.53 -4.88
C GLY A 10 -8.84 8.91 -5.90
N SER A 11 -9.45 7.87 -6.47
CA SER A 11 -10.60 7.93 -7.36
C SER A 11 -11.79 8.64 -6.69
N SER A 12 -12.61 9.30 -7.50
CA SER A 12 -13.81 9.99 -7.06
C SER A 12 -15.03 9.06 -6.85
N CYS A 13 -14.90 7.79 -7.24
CA CYS A 13 -16.00 6.83 -7.34
C CYS A 13 -15.52 5.41 -7.01
N ASN A 14 -16.44 4.46 -6.89
CA ASN A 14 -16.05 3.05 -6.79
C ASN A 14 -15.37 2.56 -8.09
N VAL A 15 -16.03 2.78 -9.23
CA VAL A 15 -15.55 2.48 -10.58
C VAL A 15 -16.13 3.49 -11.58
N CYS A 16 -15.28 4.23 -12.28
CA CYS A 16 -15.67 5.18 -13.31
C CYS A 16 -14.43 5.69 -14.07
N ILE A 17 -14.67 6.25 -15.25
CA ILE A 17 -13.65 7.03 -15.97
C ILE A 17 -13.61 8.42 -15.36
N GLU A 18 -12.47 8.79 -14.78
CA GLU A 18 -12.29 10.10 -14.15
C GLU A 18 -12.31 11.23 -15.18
N SER A 19 -12.99 12.33 -14.85
CA SER A 19 -12.95 13.56 -15.66
C SER A 19 -11.71 14.41 -15.37
N ASP A 20 -11.15 14.30 -14.16
CA ASP A 20 -9.92 14.99 -13.74
C ASP A 20 -8.76 14.00 -13.72
N THR A 21 -7.73 14.24 -14.52
CA THR A 21 -6.56 13.35 -14.64
C THR A 21 -5.71 13.27 -13.37
N ARG A 22 -5.96 14.14 -12.39
CA ARG A 22 -5.31 14.11 -11.08
C ARG A 22 -5.93 13.09 -10.13
N ARG A 23 -7.08 12.50 -10.47
CA ARG A 23 -7.71 11.42 -9.69
C ARG A 23 -7.11 10.07 -10.05
N ALA A 24 -7.17 9.15 -9.11
CA ALA A 24 -6.57 7.82 -9.22
C ALA A 24 -5.10 7.87 -9.68
N ALA A 25 -4.33 8.73 -9.00
CA ALA A 25 -3.00 9.13 -9.43
C ALA A 25 -2.09 9.49 -8.25
N VAL A 26 -0.79 9.51 -8.52
CA VAL A 26 0.21 10.16 -7.68
C VAL A 26 0.67 11.43 -8.37
N LEU A 27 0.65 12.53 -7.63
CA LEU A 27 1.17 13.83 -8.04
C LEU A 27 2.52 14.10 -7.37
N ARG A 28 3.39 14.85 -8.05
CA ARG A 28 4.68 15.33 -7.52
C ARG A 28 4.72 16.85 -7.55
N PHE A 29 5.06 17.46 -6.43
CA PHE A 29 5.21 18.90 -6.25
C PHE A 29 6.66 19.21 -5.90
N SER A 30 7.28 20.15 -6.62
CA SER A 30 8.60 20.66 -6.25
C SER A 30 8.49 21.51 -4.99
N LEU A 31 9.42 21.35 -4.05
CA LEU A 31 9.54 22.25 -2.90
C LEU A 31 10.43 23.48 -3.20
N GLU A 32 11.06 23.52 -4.37
CA GLU A 32 11.77 24.70 -4.89
C GLU A 32 10.77 25.66 -5.54
N GLY A 33 10.70 26.87 -4.99
CA GLY A 33 9.55 27.78 -5.06
C GLY A 33 9.36 28.60 -6.33
N ASP A 34 9.68 28.09 -7.52
CA ASP A 34 9.64 28.89 -8.76
C ASP A 34 9.46 28.11 -10.08
N GLY A 35 9.09 26.82 -10.03
CA GLY A 35 8.72 26.03 -11.20
C GLY A 35 7.23 25.68 -11.27
N PRO A 36 6.74 24.97 -12.32
CA PRO A 36 5.35 24.46 -12.42
C PRO A 36 4.86 23.59 -11.24
N GLY A 37 5.71 23.40 -10.22
CA GLY A 37 5.46 22.79 -8.92
C GLY A 37 4.36 23.42 -8.07
N GLU A 38 3.79 24.57 -8.42
CA GLU A 38 2.55 25.05 -7.77
C GLU A 38 1.30 24.24 -8.17
N SER A 39 1.31 23.60 -9.35
CA SER A 39 0.13 22.94 -9.93
C SER A 39 0.09 21.41 -9.81
N GLY A 40 1.18 20.80 -9.34
CA GLY A 40 1.33 19.35 -9.18
C GLY A 40 1.51 18.62 -10.51
N MET A 41 2.70 18.05 -10.74
CA MET A 41 2.95 17.20 -11.90
C MET A 41 2.25 15.85 -11.72
N LEU A 42 1.53 15.38 -12.74
CA LEU A 42 1.07 13.99 -12.77
C LEU A 42 2.27 13.05 -12.85
N TYR A 43 2.60 12.39 -11.74
CA TYR A 43 3.77 11.51 -11.64
C TYR A 43 3.44 10.11 -12.15
N ALA A 44 2.31 9.55 -11.72
CA ALA A 44 1.81 8.25 -12.15
C ALA A 44 0.27 8.25 -12.13
N ARG A 45 -0.36 7.40 -12.94
CA ARG A 45 -1.82 7.30 -13.05
C ARG A 45 -2.31 5.87 -13.03
N GLY A 46 -3.63 5.68 -12.97
CA GLY A 46 -4.22 4.35 -13.02
C GLY A 46 -4.08 3.60 -11.70
N LEU A 47 -4.05 4.33 -10.58
CA LEU A 47 -3.91 3.84 -9.21
C LEU A 47 -5.18 4.21 -8.45
N ARG A 48 -6.11 3.28 -8.19
CA ARG A 48 -7.46 3.63 -7.73
C ARG A 48 -7.41 4.46 -6.45
N ASN A 49 -6.69 3.99 -5.44
CA ASN A 49 -6.60 4.64 -4.15
C ASN A 49 -5.33 4.16 -3.42
N THR A 50 -4.18 4.69 -3.84
CA THR A 50 -2.87 4.34 -3.27
C THR A 50 -2.58 5.15 -2.02
N VAL A 51 -3.22 4.81 -0.90
CA VAL A 51 -3.16 5.63 0.32
C VAL A 51 -1.75 5.67 0.92
N GLY A 52 -1.09 4.51 0.99
CA GLY A 52 0.23 4.38 1.58
C GLY A 52 1.33 4.58 0.54
N LEU A 53 2.27 5.47 0.82
CA LEU A 53 3.46 5.72 0.01
C LEU A 53 4.72 5.66 0.89
N ALA A 54 5.78 5.04 0.39
CA ALA A 54 7.10 5.07 1.02
C ALA A 54 8.20 5.03 -0.04
N PHE A 55 9.33 5.66 0.26
CA PHE A 55 10.54 5.50 -0.54
C PHE A 55 11.36 4.34 0.01
N HIS A 56 11.88 3.50 -0.88
CA HIS A 56 12.87 2.51 -0.49
C HIS A 56 14.12 3.23 0.03
N PRO A 57 14.65 2.88 1.21
CA PRO A 57 15.74 3.61 1.86
C PRO A 57 17.03 3.60 1.03
N ASP A 58 17.37 2.47 0.41
CA ASP A 58 18.61 2.34 -0.37
C ASP A 58 18.47 2.79 -1.84
N THR A 59 17.41 2.36 -2.54
CA THR A 59 17.25 2.65 -3.98
C THR A 59 16.59 4.02 -4.26
N GLY A 60 15.89 4.59 -3.28
CA GLY A 60 15.11 5.82 -3.46
C GLY A 60 13.88 5.66 -4.36
N GLU A 61 13.52 4.43 -4.76
CA GLU A 61 12.33 4.16 -5.56
C GLU A 61 11.05 4.40 -4.74
N LEU A 62 10.01 4.93 -5.39
CA LEU A 62 8.71 5.13 -4.75
C LEU A 62 7.89 3.84 -4.81
N TRP A 63 7.33 3.45 -3.67
CA TRP A 63 6.44 2.30 -3.52
C TRP A 63 5.10 2.76 -2.95
N GLY A 64 4.03 2.05 -3.31
CA GLY A 64 2.71 2.33 -2.76
C GLY A 64 1.77 1.14 -2.81
N VAL A 65 0.81 1.13 -1.89
CA VAL A 65 -0.23 0.09 -1.80
C VAL A 65 -1.58 0.62 -2.26
N ASP A 66 -2.19 -0.06 -3.23
CA ASP A 66 -3.43 0.36 -3.88
C ASP A 66 -4.63 -0.47 -3.41
N ASN A 67 -5.75 0.22 -3.18
CA ASN A 67 -7.02 -0.40 -2.82
C ASN A 67 -7.87 -0.57 -4.08
N GLY A 68 -8.12 -1.81 -4.48
CA GLY A 68 -8.90 -2.16 -5.68
C GLY A 68 -10.39 -1.79 -5.58
N ARG A 69 -11.15 -1.96 -6.67
CA ARG A 69 -12.59 -1.66 -6.67
C ARG A 69 -13.39 -2.61 -5.82
N ASP A 70 -14.54 -2.13 -5.39
CA ASP A 70 -15.55 -2.92 -4.72
C ASP A 70 -16.47 -3.61 -5.76
N MET A 71 -17.21 -4.62 -5.28
CA MET A 71 -18.33 -5.29 -5.96
C MET A 71 -17.95 -6.22 -7.13
N LEU A 72 -16.76 -6.84 -7.09
CA LEU A 72 -16.39 -7.95 -7.98
C LEU A 72 -16.42 -9.33 -7.29
N GLY A 73 -16.98 -9.40 -6.08
CA GLY A 73 -17.04 -10.60 -5.25
C GLY A 73 -16.01 -10.60 -4.12
N ASP A 74 -15.97 -11.67 -3.35
CA ASP A 74 -15.18 -11.75 -2.11
C ASP A 74 -13.67 -11.86 -2.33
N ASP A 75 -13.24 -12.34 -3.51
CA ASP A 75 -11.84 -12.69 -3.77
C ASP A 75 -11.24 -11.87 -4.91
N LEU A 76 -11.98 -10.88 -5.44
CA LEU A 76 -11.53 -10.00 -6.51
C LEU A 76 -11.99 -8.55 -6.28
N PRO A 77 -11.21 -7.58 -6.79
CA PRO A 77 -9.85 -7.71 -7.30
C PRO A 77 -8.82 -7.89 -6.15
N PRO A 78 -7.60 -8.38 -6.42
CA PRO A 78 -6.53 -8.34 -5.42
C PRO A 78 -6.19 -6.89 -5.04
N GLU A 79 -5.69 -6.71 -3.82
CA GLU A 79 -5.02 -5.46 -3.44
C GLU A 79 -3.58 -5.50 -3.99
N GLU A 80 -2.93 -4.35 -4.15
CA GLU A 80 -1.68 -4.29 -4.92
C GLU A 80 -0.56 -3.57 -4.17
N LEU A 81 0.67 -4.08 -4.29
CA LEU A 81 1.88 -3.31 -4.05
C LEU A 81 2.51 -2.95 -5.40
N ASN A 82 2.68 -1.66 -5.62
CA ASN A 82 3.20 -1.10 -6.86
C ASN A 82 4.54 -0.40 -6.61
N ARG A 83 5.53 -0.69 -7.48
CA ARG A 83 6.69 0.18 -7.66
C ARG A 83 6.29 1.32 -8.58
N ILE A 84 6.12 2.51 -8.03
CA ILE A 84 5.55 3.68 -8.70
C ILE A 84 6.66 4.44 -9.41
N THR A 85 6.59 4.51 -10.74
CA THR A 85 7.59 5.20 -11.56
C THR A 85 6.94 6.29 -12.40
N LEU A 86 7.74 7.31 -12.71
CA LEU A 86 7.33 8.45 -13.51
C LEU A 86 6.68 8.03 -14.84
N ASN A 87 5.55 8.65 -15.18
CA ASN A 87 4.76 8.49 -16.40
C ASN A 87 4.11 7.11 -16.62
N ASN A 88 4.15 6.21 -15.63
CA ASN A 88 3.50 4.90 -15.75
C ASN A 88 1.98 4.94 -15.48
N ASP A 89 1.30 3.92 -16.01
CA ASP A 89 -0.13 3.70 -15.93
C ASP A 89 -0.42 2.32 -15.35
N TYR A 90 -0.99 2.28 -14.15
CA TYR A 90 -1.20 1.07 -13.35
C TYR A 90 -2.55 0.39 -13.61
N GLY A 91 -3.33 0.90 -14.57
CA GLY A 91 -4.43 0.18 -15.17
C GLY A 91 -5.83 0.58 -14.73
N TRP A 92 -6.01 1.18 -13.56
CA TRP A 92 -7.33 1.70 -13.14
C TRP A 92 -7.91 2.68 -14.19
N PRO A 93 -9.22 2.63 -14.51
CA PRO A 93 -10.23 1.64 -14.08
C PRO A 93 -10.39 0.47 -15.07
N HIS A 94 -9.49 0.33 -16.04
CA HIS A 94 -9.63 -0.63 -17.14
C HIS A 94 -9.11 -2.03 -16.79
N CYS A 95 -8.20 -2.11 -15.82
CA CYS A 95 -7.49 -3.31 -15.47
C CYS A 95 -7.24 -3.34 -13.96
N TYR A 96 -7.12 -4.54 -13.41
CA TYR A 96 -6.72 -4.78 -12.03
C TYR A 96 -5.73 -5.95 -11.96
N GLY A 97 -5.00 -6.06 -10.86
CA GLY A 97 -3.98 -7.10 -10.67
C GLY A 97 -2.99 -7.14 -11.83
N ASN A 98 -2.54 -8.34 -12.17
CA ASN A 98 -1.66 -8.57 -13.31
C ASN A 98 -2.42 -8.49 -14.65
N LYS A 99 -2.77 -7.27 -15.03
CA LYS A 99 -3.38 -6.91 -16.32
C LYS A 99 -4.70 -7.64 -16.60
N VAL A 100 -5.42 -8.03 -15.55
CA VAL A 100 -6.75 -8.63 -15.69
C VAL A 100 -7.71 -7.56 -16.19
N ILE A 101 -8.54 -7.91 -17.15
CA ILE A 101 -9.46 -6.98 -17.81
C ILE A 101 -10.63 -6.69 -16.87
N ASP A 102 -10.86 -5.42 -16.53
CA ASP A 102 -12.04 -5.01 -15.80
C ASP A 102 -13.31 -5.25 -16.65
N PRO A 103 -14.38 -5.85 -16.09
CA PRO A 103 -15.57 -6.21 -16.86
C PRO A 103 -16.39 -5.00 -17.37
N ASP A 104 -16.29 -3.84 -16.71
CA ASP A 104 -17.12 -2.68 -17.04
C ASP A 104 -16.43 -1.74 -18.04
N TYR A 105 -15.11 -1.56 -17.92
CA TYR A 105 -14.35 -0.59 -18.71
C TYR A 105 -13.14 -1.16 -19.46
N GLY A 106 -12.82 -2.43 -19.27
CA GLY A 106 -11.58 -3.03 -19.73
C GLY A 106 -11.58 -3.48 -21.19
N SER A 107 -10.37 -3.59 -21.75
CA SER A 107 -10.14 -4.33 -23.00
C SER A 107 -8.73 -4.89 -23.04
N LYS A 108 -8.53 -5.99 -23.77
CA LYS A 108 -7.21 -6.64 -23.92
C LYS A 108 -6.14 -5.66 -24.44
N MET A 109 -6.49 -4.81 -25.41
CA MET A 109 -5.58 -3.82 -25.97
C MET A 109 -5.20 -2.73 -24.96
N ARG A 110 -6.11 -2.35 -24.05
CA ARG A 110 -5.83 -1.37 -23.01
C ARG A 110 -4.91 -1.95 -21.92
N CYS A 111 -5.19 -3.16 -21.44
CA CYS A 111 -4.43 -3.80 -20.36
C CYS A 111 -3.05 -4.29 -20.79
N ALA A 112 -2.85 -4.61 -22.07
CA ALA A 112 -1.50 -4.91 -22.57
C ALA A 112 -0.49 -3.77 -22.33
N ARG A 113 -0.96 -2.52 -22.23
CA ARG A 113 -0.15 -1.30 -22.11
C ARG A 113 -0.04 -0.75 -20.69
N THR A 114 -0.54 -1.46 -19.67
CA THR A 114 -0.42 -1.05 -18.27
C THR A 114 0.81 -1.68 -17.61
N THR A 115 1.15 -1.17 -16.44
CA THR A 115 2.12 -1.75 -15.52
C THR A 115 1.37 -2.67 -14.55
N ALA A 116 1.92 -3.88 -14.34
CA ALA A 116 1.39 -4.84 -13.38
C ALA A 116 1.97 -4.57 -11.98
N PRO A 117 1.28 -4.98 -10.90
CA PRO A 117 1.81 -4.87 -9.55
C PRO A 117 3.00 -5.79 -9.33
N MET A 118 3.83 -5.42 -8.35
CA MET A 118 4.97 -6.24 -7.92
C MET A 118 4.53 -7.37 -7.00
N VAL A 119 3.49 -7.13 -6.20
CA VAL A 119 2.86 -8.13 -5.33
C VAL A 119 1.34 -7.93 -5.36
N GLU A 120 0.60 -9.01 -5.56
CA GLU A 120 -0.84 -9.06 -5.32
C GLU A 120 -1.09 -9.55 -3.89
N MET A 121 -2.07 -8.94 -3.23
CA MET A 121 -2.44 -9.23 -1.85
C MET A 121 -3.93 -9.58 -1.78
N GLN A 122 -4.33 -10.24 -0.69
CA GLN A 122 -5.71 -10.70 -0.50
C GLN A 122 -6.71 -9.56 -0.68
N ALA A 123 -7.68 -9.78 -1.59
CA ALA A 123 -8.76 -8.85 -1.88
C ALA A 123 -9.46 -8.34 -0.61
N HIS A 124 -9.81 -7.05 -0.63
CA HIS A 124 -10.52 -6.33 0.44
C HIS A 124 -9.76 -6.22 1.77
N SER A 125 -8.45 -6.49 1.79
CA SER A 125 -7.64 -6.31 3.01
C SER A 125 -7.42 -4.84 3.37
N ALA A 126 -7.71 -3.93 2.44
CA ALA A 126 -7.64 -2.48 2.60
C ALA A 126 -6.26 -1.99 3.12
N PRO A 127 -5.18 -2.13 2.34
CA PRO A 127 -3.86 -1.67 2.77
C PRO A 127 -3.82 -0.13 2.78
N LEU A 128 -3.44 0.48 3.92
CA LEU A 128 -3.46 1.94 4.07
C LEU A 128 -2.10 2.60 4.24
N GLY A 129 -1.16 1.96 4.93
CA GLY A 129 0.14 2.54 5.23
C GLY A 129 1.26 1.52 5.11
N ILE A 130 2.43 2.01 4.71
CA ILE A 130 3.63 1.20 4.51
C ILE A 130 4.88 1.85 5.08
N ALA A 131 5.82 1.03 5.54
CA ALA A 131 7.13 1.46 5.99
C ALA A 131 8.17 0.37 5.74
N PHE A 132 9.32 0.74 5.18
CA PHE A 132 10.47 -0.16 5.14
C PHE A 132 11.03 -0.34 6.55
N GLY A 133 11.46 -1.55 6.86
CA GLY A 133 11.99 -1.93 8.17
C GLY A 133 13.39 -1.42 8.50
N ALA A 134 14.04 -0.71 7.57
CA ALA A 134 15.36 -0.16 7.80
C ALA A 134 15.39 0.70 9.08
N GLY A 135 16.37 0.43 9.94
CA GLY A 135 16.51 1.08 11.24
C GLY A 135 15.77 0.41 12.40
N LEU A 136 15.01 -0.67 12.17
CA LEU A 136 14.42 -1.46 13.25
C LEU A 136 15.49 -2.18 14.08
N ASP A 137 15.36 -2.10 15.40
CA ASP A 137 16.11 -2.87 16.38
C ASP A 137 15.23 -3.98 16.97
N LEU A 138 14.73 -4.85 16.08
CA LEU A 138 14.01 -6.06 16.46
C LEU A 138 14.95 -7.27 16.33
N PRO A 139 14.82 -8.30 17.20
CA PRO A 139 15.61 -9.51 17.06
C PRO A 139 15.24 -10.21 15.75
N ASN A 140 16.23 -10.46 14.89
CA ASN A 140 16.04 -11.30 13.72
C ASN A 140 15.59 -12.69 14.15
N GLN A 141 14.55 -13.20 13.48
CA GLN A 141 14.08 -14.58 13.67
C GLN A 141 14.61 -15.44 12.51
N PRO A 142 14.84 -16.74 12.69
CA PRO A 142 15.21 -17.62 11.58
C PRO A 142 14.21 -17.49 10.41
N GLY A 143 14.70 -17.04 9.25
CA GLY A 143 13.87 -16.80 8.06
C GLY A 143 13.16 -15.45 8.00
N PHE A 144 13.33 -14.56 8.99
CA PHE A 144 12.75 -13.22 9.02
C PHE A 144 13.81 -12.19 9.44
N ASP A 145 14.32 -11.47 8.45
CA ASP A 145 15.03 -10.21 8.69
C ASP A 145 14.02 -9.06 8.60
N PHE A 146 13.59 -8.54 9.76
CA PHE A 146 12.62 -7.45 9.82
C PHE A 146 13.15 -6.16 9.18
N SER A 147 14.47 -5.96 9.16
CA SER A 147 15.07 -4.77 8.57
C SER A 147 14.98 -4.77 7.04
N SER A 148 14.89 -5.95 6.43
CA SER A 148 14.71 -6.17 5.00
C SER A 148 13.25 -6.40 4.59
N MET A 149 12.28 -5.92 5.37
CA MET A 149 10.86 -6.04 5.04
C MET A 149 10.21 -4.70 4.72
N LEU A 150 9.20 -4.73 3.86
CA LEU A 150 8.19 -3.69 3.76
C LEU A 150 6.99 -4.08 4.62
N PHE A 151 6.74 -3.34 5.68
CA PHE A 151 5.56 -3.51 6.51
C PHE A 151 4.35 -2.86 5.86
N VAL A 152 3.21 -3.56 5.85
CA VAL A 152 1.94 -3.07 5.31
C VAL A 152 0.84 -3.26 6.34
N ALA A 153 0.14 -2.19 6.67
CA ALA A 153 -1.02 -2.24 7.55
C ALA A 153 -2.29 -2.54 6.75
N PHE A 154 -2.89 -3.70 7.02
CA PHE A 154 -4.20 -4.08 6.47
C PHE A 154 -5.30 -3.62 7.42
N HIS A 155 -6.01 -2.58 7.00
CA HIS A 155 -7.09 -1.95 7.78
C HIS A 155 -8.33 -2.83 7.92
N GLY A 156 -8.50 -3.77 6.99
CA GLY A 156 -9.50 -4.82 7.05
C GLY A 156 -10.77 -4.52 6.26
N SER A 157 -11.38 -5.60 5.78
CA SER A 157 -12.50 -5.59 4.84
C SER A 157 -13.80 -5.10 5.45
N TRP A 158 -14.55 -4.28 4.71
CA TRP A 158 -15.96 -4.01 5.00
C TRP A 158 -16.91 -4.70 4.01
N ASN A 159 -16.45 -4.97 2.78
CA ASN A 159 -17.24 -5.48 1.65
C ASN A 159 -16.88 -6.92 1.25
N ARG A 160 -16.77 -7.81 2.24
CA ARG A 160 -16.50 -9.24 2.04
C ARG A 160 -17.35 -10.07 3.00
N SER A 161 -17.88 -11.21 2.55
CA SER A 161 -18.76 -12.05 3.38
C SER A 161 -18.06 -12.60 4.63
N VAL A 162 -16.81 -13.05 4.46
CA VAL A 162 -15.90 -13.43 5.54
C VAL A 162 -14.85 -12.35 5.67
N LYS A 163 -14.76 -11.71 6.84
CA LYS A 163 -13.82 -10.61 7.06
C LYS A 163 -12.36 -11.07 6.89
N THR A 164 -11.53 -10.20 6.33
CA THR A 164 -10.08 -10.38 6.16
C THR A 164 -9.32 -9.08 6.42
N GLY A 165 -8.00 -9.14 6.49
CA GLY A 165 -7.13 -8.02 6.89
C GLY A 165 -7.04 -7.90 8.41
N TYR A 166 -7.14 -6.68 8.96
CA TYR A 166 -7.03 -6.40 10.40
C TYR A 166 -5.71 -6.91 11.00
N LYS A 167 -4.61 -6.60 10.32
CA LYS A 167 -3.28 -7.12 10.67
C LYS A 167 -2.16 -6.24 10.12
N LEU A 168 -0.99 -6.43 10.69
CA LEU A 168 0.27 -5.97 10.11
C LEU A 168 0.91 -7.16 9.38
N VAL A 169 1.23 -6.98 8.11
CA VAL A 169 2.00 -7.95 7.32
C VAL A 169 3.36 -7.37 6.96
N GLY A 170 4.32 -8.24 6.64
CA GLY A 170 5.62 -7.90 6.09
C GLY A 170 5.78 -8.55 4.72
N ILE A 171 6.40 -7.84 3.79
CA ILE A 171 6.79 -8.38 2.48
C ILE A 171 8.32 -8.43 2.48
N PRO A 172 8.96 -9.60 2.28
CA PRO A 172 10.41 -9.70 2.27
C PRO A 172 10.98 -9.05 1.00
N PHE A 173 12.04 -8.26 1.17
CA PHE A 173 12.79 -7.61 0.10
C PHE A 173 14.24 -8.10 0.08
N GLU A 174 14.77 -8.26 -1.13
CA GLU A 174 16.19 -8.52 -1.40
C GLU A 174 16.58 -7.65 -2.60
N ASP A 175 17.73 -6.96 -2.52
CA ASP A 175 18.23 -6.08 -3.58
C ASP A 175 17.17 -5.08 -4.14
N GLY A 176 16.37 -4.51 -3.24
CA GLY A 176 15.33 -3.52 -3.59
C GLY A 176 14.07 -4.11 -4.24
N THR A 177 13.93 -5.43 -4.32
CA THR A 177 12.79 -6.10 -4.95
C THR A 177 12.09 -7.04 -3.97
N PRO A 178 10.75 -7.15 -4.00
CA PRO A 178 10.04 -8.15 -3.20
C PRO A 178 10.36 -9.56 -3.69
N VAL A 179 10.69 -10.47 -2.76
CA VAL A 179 11.10 -11.86 -3.08
C VAL A 179 10.09 -12.92 -2.62
N GLY A 180 8.94 -12.50 -2.09
CA GLY A 180 7.93 -13.42 -1.59
C GLY A 180 6.57 -12.78 -1.32
N PRO A 181 5.57 -13.59 -0.97
CA PRO A 181 4.25 -13.10 -0.59
C PRO A 181 4.29 -12.37 0.75
N PRO A 182 3.25 -11.60 1.10
CA PRO A 182 3.10 -11.05 2.44
C PRO A 182 3.02 -12.17 3.50
N VAL A 183 3.65 -11.93 4.64
CA VAL A 183 3.64 -12.79 5.82
C VAL A 183 3.06 -12.04 7.01
N ASP A 184 2.27 -12.71 7.83
CA ASP A 184 1.63 -12.10 9.00
C ASP A 184 2.68 -11.79 10.08
N ILE A 185 2.75 -10.53 10.52
CA ILE A 185 3.67 -10.07 11.57
C ILE A 185 2.91 -9.91 12.89
N ILE A 186 1.78 -9.21 12.85
CA ILE A 186 0.89 -9.04 14.01
C ILE A 186 -0.54 -9.23 13.53
N SER A 187 -1.31 -10.04 14.23
CA SER A 187 -2.72 -10.30 13.94
C SER A 187 -3.52 -10.36 15.24
N GLY A 188 -4.84 -10.59 15.13
CA GLY A 188 -5.73 -10.76 16.29
C GLY A 188 -6.72 -9.62 16.52
N TRP A 189 -6.61 -8.50 15.78
CA TRP A 189 -7.61 -7.43 15.78
C TRP A 189 -8.99 -7.88 15.33
N LEU A 190 -9.04 -8.88 14.44
CA LEU A 190 -10.22 -9.67 14.12
C LEU A 190 -10.18 -10.98 14.91
N THR A 191 -11.15 -11.19 15.80
CA THR A 191 -11.26 -12.44 16.56
C THR A 191 -11.91 -13.55 15.73
N GLU A 192 -11.72 -14.80 16.14
CA GLU A 192 -12.37 -15.97 15.52
C GLU A 192 -13.90 -15.88 15.48
N ARG A 193 -14.51 -15.11 16.40
CA ARG A 193 -15.96 -14.85 16.45
C ARG A 193 -16.40 -13.67 15.58
N GLY A 194 -15.52 -13.12 14.74
CA GLY A 194 -15.82 -12.01 13.84
C GLY A 194 -15.86 -10.62 14.50
N ARG A 195 -15.46 -10.52 15.78
CA ARG A 195 -15.39 -9.24 16.49
C ARG A 195 -14.12 -8.50 16.09
N VAL A 196 -14.28 -7.25 15.64
CA VAL A 196 -13.18 -6.34 15.35
C VAL A 196 -12.98 -5.43 16.55
N TRP A 197 -11.76 -5.33 17.08
CA TRP A 197 -11.43 -4.42 18.18
C TRP A 197 -10.39 -3.35 17.83
N GLY A 198 -9.80 -3.41 16.63
CA GLY A 198 -8.91 -2.38 16.10
C GLY A 198 -8.71 -2.53 14.59
N ARG A 199 -8.18 -1.50 13.95
CA ARG A 199 -7.93 -1.42 12.51
C ARG A 199 -6.61 -0.70 12.25
N PRO A 200 -5.53 -1.44 11.99
CA PRO A 200 -4.22 -0.86 11.69
C PRO A 200 -4.26 0.08 10.49
N VAL A 201 -3.64 1.26 10.59
CA VAL A 201 -3.59 2.27 9.52
C VAL A 201 -2.19 2.45 8.96
N ALA A 202 -1.23 2.93 9.76
CA ALA A 202 0.10 3.27 9.25
C ALA A 202 1.22 2.79 10.19
N PRO A 203 2.18 1.99 9.67
CA PRO A 203 3.42 1.71 10.36
C PRO A 203 4.45 2.82 10.12
N VAL A 204 5.35 3.04 11.08
CA VAL A 204 6.55 3.88 10.93
C VAL A 204 7.65 3.39 11.84
N VAL A 205 8.89 3.35 11.35
CA VAL A 205 10.07 3.05 12.16
C VAL A 205 10.48 4.32 12.91
N GLY A 206 10.52 4.25 14.24
CA GLY A 206 10.92 5.34 15.10
C GLY A 206 12.44 5.47 15.25
N PRO A 207 12.94 6.62 15.71
CA PRO A 207 14.38 6.84 15.91
C PRO A 207 14.97 5.99 17.05
N ASP A 208 14.13 5.40 17.89
CA ASP A 208 14.50 4.45 18.95
C ASP A 208 14.57 3.00 18.45
N GLY A 209 14.45 2.77 17.13
CA GLY A 209 14.47 1.44 16.52
C GLY A 209 13.19 0.62 16.73
N ALA A 210 12.13 1.20 17.29
CA ALA A 210 10.84 0.55 17.43
C ALA A 210 9.96 0.75 16.19
N LEU A 211 9.03 -0.18 15.94
CA LEU A 211 7.95 0.03 14.98
C LEU A 211 6.74 0.63 15.69
N TYR A 212 6.24 1.76 15.22
CA TYR A 212 4.99 2.34 15.68
C TYR A 212 3.89 2.05 14.68
N LEU A 213 2.69 1.70 15.17
CA LEU A 213 1.54 1.37 14.34
C LEU A 213 0.31 2.12 14.86
N THR A 214 -0.31 2.91 14.00
CA THR A 214 -1.55 3.63 14.33
C THR A 214 -2.79 2.77 14.10
N ASP A 215 -3.83 3.03 14.89
CA ASP A 215 -5.12 2.35 14.81
C ASP A 215 -6.25 3.37 15.06
N ASP A 216 -6.94 3.71 13.99
CA ASP A 216 -7.98 4.75 14.01
C ASP A 216 -9.27 4.28 14.70
N TYR A 217 -9.58 2.98 14.60
CA TYR A 217 -10.75 2.39 15.24
C TYR A 217 -10.61 2.34 16.76
N ALA A 218 -9.43 1.97 17.25
CA ALA A 218 -9.14 1.91 18.69
C ALA A 218 -8.67 3.26 19.26
N GLY A 219 -8.38 4.25 18.41
CA GLY A 219 -7.80 5.54 18.84
C GLY A 219 -6.45 5.38 19.51
N THR A 220 -5.63 4.43 19.06
CA THR A 220 -4.41 3.96 19.74
C THR A 220 -3.20 4.00 18.83
N VAL A 221 -2.01 4.20 19.42
CA VAL A 221 -0.73 3.96 18.76
C VAL A 221 -0.02 2.84 19.52
N TYR A 222 0.29 1.75 18.83
CA TYR A 222 1.08 0.66 19.37
C TYR A 222 2.56 0.95 19.14
N ARG A 223 3.40 0.65 20.15
CA ARG A 223 4.85 0.64 20.03
C ARG A 223 5.32 -0.81 20.13
N ILE A 224 5.99 -1.28 19.09
CA ILE A 224 6.49 -2.65 18.96
C ILE A 224 8.01 -2.59 19.03
N SER A 225 8.57 -3.16 20.09
CA SER A 225 10.02 -3.19 20.33
C SER A 225 10.43 -4.57 20.83
N ARG A 226 11.74 -4.81 20.84
CA ARG A 226 12.31 -5.92 21.58
C ARG A 226 11.84 -5.86 23.04
N ASP A 227 11.47 -7.00 23.58
CA ASP A 227 11.25 -7.15 25.01
C ASP A 227 12.62 -7.27 25.70
N ASN A 228 12.95 -6.31 26.55
CA ASN A 228 14.20 -6.30 27.30
C ASN A 228 14.09 -7.06 28.64
N GLY A 229 12.92 -7.64 28.95
CA GLY A 229 12.74 -8.55 30.09
C GLY A 229 12.79 -7.87 31.47
N GLU A 230 12.25 -6.65 31.59
CA GLU A 230 12.02 -6.02 32.92
C GLU A 230 10.81 -6.61 33.65
#